data_AF-Q5JZY6-F1
#
_entry.id   AF-Q5JZY6-F1
#
_cell.length_a   1.000
_cell.length_b   1.000
_cell.length_c   1.000
_cell.angle_alpha   90.00
_cell.angle_beta   90.00
_cell.angle_gamma   90.00
#
_symmetry.space_group_name_H-M   'P 1'
#
loop_
_entity.id
_entity.type
_entity.pdbx_description
1 polymer ?
#
loop_
_entity_poly.entity_id
_entity_poly.type
_entity_poly.pdbx_seq_one_letter_code
_entity_poly.pdbx_strand_id
1 'polypeptide(L)'
;MKRMEERLFMVSKKLQLITKTLVFSTVLSIPLLNNSEIKAEQLNMNSQIKYPNFQNINIADKPVDFKEDKEKAREWGKEKEKEWKLTATEKGKINDFLDDKDGLKTKYKEINFSKNFEYETELKELEKINTMLDKANLTNSIVTYKNVEPTTIGFNQSLIEGNQINAEAQQKFKEQFLGQDIKFDSYLDMHLTEQNVSSKERVILKVTVPSGKGSTPTKAGVVLNNNEYKMLIDNGYVLHVENITKVVKKGQECLQVEGTLKKSLDFKNDSDGKGDSWGKKNYKEWSDTLTTDQRKDLNDYGARGYTEINKYLREGGTGNTELEEKIKNISDALEKNPIPENITVYRYCGMAEFGYPIKPEAPSVQDFEERFLDTIKEEKGYMSTSLSSDATSFGARKIILRLQVPKGSSGAYVAGLDGFKPAEKEILIDKGSKYRIDKVTEVVVKGTRKLVVDATLLTK
;
A
#
# COMPACT_ATOMS: atom_id res chain seq x y z
N MET A 1 -20.61 -44.70 65.24
CA MET A 1 -20.52 -44.88 66.71
C MET A 1 -20.32 -43.50 67.33
N LYS A 2 -21.35 -42.98 68.03
CA LYS A 2 -21.38 -41.87 69.03
C LYS A 2 -20.69 -40.54 68.66
N ARG A 3 -21.26 -39.32 68.76
CA ARG A 3 -22.44 -38.68 69.40
C ARG A 3 -22.55 -37.29 68.70
N MET A 4 -23.74 -36.77 68.32
CA MET A 4 -24.63 -35.90 69.16
C MET A 4 -23.87 -34.75 69.83
N GLU A 5 -24.25 -33.47 69.82
CA GLU A 5 -25.54 -32.78 69.74
C GLU A 5 -25.21 -31.26 69.87
N GLU A 6 -25.79 -30.36 69.06
CA GLU A 6 -26.88 -29.44 69.43
C GLU A 6 -26.53 -28.15 70.21
N ARG A 7 -27.18 -27.06 69.76
CA ARG A 7 -27.70 -25.88 70.50
C ARG A 7 -26.70 -24.78 70.90
N LEU A 8 -27.06 -23.50 71.01
CA LEU A 8 -28.18 -22.59 70.64
C LEU A 8 -27.84 -21.28 71.41
N PHE A 9 -28.05 -20.08 70.85
CA PHE A 9 -28.44 -18.79 71.49
C PHE A 9 -27.98 -17.61 70.62
N MET A 10 -28.84 -16.97 69.81
CA MET A 10 -29.80 -15.88 70.10
C MET A 10 -29.21 -14.47 70.39
N VAL A 11 -29.51 -13.53 69.46
CA VAL A 11 -30.11 -12.17 69.69
C VAL A 11 -29.10 -11.08 70.15
N SER A 12 -29.00 -9.83 69.63
CA SER A 12 -29.95 -8.93 68.94
C SER A 12 -29.27 -7.69 68.29
N LYS A 13 -29.89 -7.21 67.20
CA LYS A 13 -30.15 -5.82 66.75
C LYS A 13 -29.06 -4.86 66.23
N LYS A 14 -29.24 -4.56 64.92
CA LYS A 14 -29.39 -3.25 64.24
C LYS A 14 -28.35 -2.14 64.50
N LEU A 15 -27.66 -1.71 63.43
CA LEU A 15 -27.91 -0.40 62.79
C LEU A 15 -27.32 -0.35 61.37
N GLN A 16 -28.00 0.39 60.50
CA GLN A 16 -27.74 0.57 59.07
C GLN A 16 -26.60 1.58 58.79
N LEU A 17 -26.06 1.50 57.56
CA LEU A 17 -26.01 2.60 56.58
C LEU A 17 -24.60 3.07 56.08
N ILE A 18 -24.39 2.88 54.76
CA ILE A 18 -23.74 3.79 53.77
C ILE A 18 -22.18 3.92 53.71
N THR A 19 -21.63 3.30 52.66
CA THR A 19 -20.93 3.95 51.50
C THR A 19 -19.42 4.25 51.52
N LYS A 20 -18.78 3.87 50.38
CA LYS A 20 -17.56 4.37 49.69
C LYS A 20 -16.17 3.81 50.07
N THR A 21 -15.72 2.88 49.21
CA THR A 21 -14.46 2.81 48.42
C THR A 21 -13.22 3.60 48.88
N LEU A 22 -12.08 2.90 49.14
CA LEU A 22 -10.78 3.07 48.43
C LEU A 22 -9.69 2.04 48.89
N VAL A 23 -9.26 1.18 47.96
CA VAL A 23 -7.89 0.80 47.49
C VAL A 23 -6.77 0.31 48.45
N PHE A 24 -5.94 -0.60 47.88
CA PHE A 24 -4.66 -1.23 48.30
C PHE A 24 -4.83 -2.59 49.02
N SER A 25 -4.14 -3.69 48.68
CA SER A 25 -2.80 -3.86 48.12
C SER A 25 -2.53 -5.29 47.60
N THR A 26 -1.65 -5.39 46.60
CA THR A 26 -0.57 -6.40 46.39
C THR A 26 -0.86 -7.90 46.29
N VAL A 27 -0.45 -8.52 45.18
CA VAL A 27 0.38 -9.75 45.20
C VAL A 27 1.43 -9.71 44.07
N LEU A 28 2.68 -10.03 44.44
CA LEU A 28 3.91 -10.14 43.65
C LEU A 28 3.98 -11.41 42.76
N SER A 29 4.58 -11.26 41.56
CA SER A 29 5.51 -12.12 40.75
C SER A 29 5.54 -13.66 40.95
N ILE A 30 5.80 -14.53 39.94
CA ILE A 30 7.02 -14.62 39.07
C ILE A 30 6.73 -15.40 37.73
N PRO A 31 7.69 -15.69 36.81
CA PRO A 31 7.60 -15.33 35.38
C PRO A 31 7.54 -16.53 34.41
N LEU A 32 6.84 -16.42 33.28
CA LEU A 32 6.98 -17.40 32.20
C LEU A 32 7.00 -16.71 30.83
N LEU A 33 8.16 -16.85 30.18
CA LEU A 33 8.44 -16.84 28.75
C LEU A 33 7.89 -15.66 27.93
N ASN A 34 8.82 -14.75 27.63
CA ASN A 34 8.71 -13.70 26.60
C ASN A 34 8.32 -14.28 25.23
N ASN A 35 7.03 -14.25 24.92
CA ASN A 35 6.56 -13.94 23.58
C ASN A 35 6.03 -12.51 23.65
N SER A 36 6.76 -11.55 23.09
CA SER A 36 6.19 -10.25 22.79
C SER A 36 5.14 -10.43 21.70
N GLU A 37 3.90 -10.73 22.11
CA GLU A 37 2.73 -10.57 21.25
C GLU A 37 2.67 -9.10 20.86
N ILE A 38 3.04 -8.79 19.61
CA ILE A 38 2.69 -7.53 18.98
C ILE A 38 1.17 -7.55 18.84
N LYS A 39 0.48 -6.93 19.80
CA LYS A 39 -0.96 -6.71 19.71
C LYS A 39 -1.20 -5.65 18.64
N ALA A 40 -1.80 -6.05 17.52
CA ALA A 40 -2.49 -5.11 16.65
C ALA A 40 -3.67 -4.54 17.45
N GLU A 41 -3.71 -3.24 17.68
CA GLU A 41 -4.85 -2.61 18.35
C GLU A 41 -5.98 -2.43 17.34
N GLN A 42 -7.14 -3.05 17.61
CA GLN A 42 -8.41 -2.66 16.99
C GLN A 42 -8.85 -1.34 17.63
N LEU A 43 -8.36 -0.22 17.12
CA LEU A 43 -8.88 1.09 17.52
C LEU A 43 -10.27 1.26 16.92
N ASN A 44 -11.26 1.39 17.80
CA ASN A 44 -12.65 1.72 17.46
C ASN A 44 -12.66 3.01 16.61
N MET A 45 -13.22 2.95 15.39
CA MET A 45 -13.16 4.00 14.35
C MET A 45 -13.87 5.33 14.70
N ASN A 46 -14.19 5.58 15.97
CA ASN A 46 -14.76 6.84 16.46
C ASN A 46 -13.72 7.79 17.08
N SER A 47 -12.42 7.47 17.03
CA SER A 47 -11.37 8.44 17.34
C SER A 47 -10.88 9.12 16.06
N GLN A 48 -10.90 10.45 16.05
CA GLN A 48 -10.47 11.30 14.94
C GLN A 48 -8.97 11.14 14.66
N ILE A 49 -8.56 10.03 14.05
CA ILE A 49 -7.28 9.94 13.37
C ILE A 49 -7.49 10.65 12.03
N LYS A 50 -6.88 11.83 11.90
CA LYS A 50 -6.93 12.60 10.66
C LYS A 50 -6.27 11.80 9.55
N TYR A 51 -7.08 11.15 8.72
CA TYR A 51 -6.64 10.70 7.40
C TYR A 51 -6.03 11.90 6.67
N PRO A 52 -4.99 11.73 5.84
CA PRO A 52 -4.60 12.80 4.94
C PRO A 52 -5.84 13.15 4.13
N ASN A 53 -6.39 14.34 4.37
CA ASN A 53 -7.52 14.86 3.61
C ASN A 53 -7.13 14.67 2.14
N PHE A 54 -7.88 13.84 1.40
CA PHE A 54 -7.79 13.86 -0.04
C PHE A 54 -8.13 15.28 -0.44
N GLN A 55 -7.10 16.09 -0.72
CA GLN A 55 -7.30 17.40 -1.28
C GLN A 55 -7.92 17.12 -2.64
N ASN A 56 -9.21 17.46 -2.79
CA ASN A 56 -9.94 17.30 -4.04
C ASN A 56 -9.01 17.69 -5.18
N ILE A 57 -8.63 16.71 -6.00
CA ILE A 57 -7.84 16.98 -7.20
C ILE A 57 -8.69 17.95 -8.00
N ASN A 58 -8.20 19.18 -8.16
CA ASN A 58 -8.91 20.20 -8.91
C ASN A 58 -8.81 19.81 -10.39
N ILE A 59 -9.79 19.07 -10.88
CA ILE A 59 -9.86 18.68 -12.28
C ILE A 59 -10.20 19.93 -13.08
N ALA A 60 -9.20 20.47 -13.77
CA ALA A 60 -9.32 21.75 -14.47
C ALA A 60 -10.27 21.72 -15.68
N ASP A 61 -10.68 20.53 -16.13
CA ASP A 61 -11.59 20.33 -17.24
C ASP A 61 -12.66 19.28 -16.92
N LYS A 62 -13.87 19.44 -17.48
CA LYS A 62 -14.98 18.49 -17.26
C LYS A 62 -14.64 17.13 -17.89
N PRO A 63 -14.66 16.03 -17.13
CA PRO A 63 -14.43 14.70 -17.69
C PRO A 63 -15.47 14.33 -18.74
N VAL A 64 -15.01 13.77 -19.86
CA VAL A 64 -15.86 13.14 -20.86
C VAL A 64 -16.31 11.78 -20.34
N ASP A 65 -17.58 11.42 -20.51
CA ASP A 65 -18.11 10.09 -20.15
C ASP A 65 -19.02 9.60 -21.26
N PHE A 66 -18.58 8.57 -21.99
CA PHE A 66 -19.34 7.99 -23.10
C PHE A 66 -20.39 6.99 -22.66
N LYS A 67 -20.36 6.53 -21.39
CA LYS A 67 -21.24 5.47 -20.88
C LYS A 67 -21.25 4.26 -21.84
N GLU A 68 -22.35 3.98 -22.51
CA GLU A 68 -22.50 2.86 -23.46
C GLU A 68 -22.32 3.27 -24.94
N ASP A 69 -22.08 4.56 -25.25
CA ASP A 69 -21.99 5.09 -26.63
C ASP A 69 -20.62 4.76 -27.28
N LYS A 70 -20.54 3.55 -27.85
CA LYS A 70 -19.31 3.02 -28.47
C LYS A 70 -18.86 3.78 -29.71
N GLU A 71 -19.79 4.32 -30.50
CA GLU A 71 -19.42 5.05 -31.72
C GLU A 71 -18.74 6.37 -31.40
N LYS A 72 -19.31 7.17 -30.48
CA LYS A 72 -18.65 8.42 -30.06
C LYS A 72 -17.33 8.16 -29.35
N ALA A 73 -17.26 7.11 -28.53
CA ALA A 73 -16.01 6.71 -27.89
C ALA A 73 -14.94 6.30 -28.91
N ARG A 74 -15.32 5.62 -30.00
CA ARG A 74 -14.42 5.23 -31.09
C ARG A 74 -13.91 6.44 -31.87
N GLU A 75 -14.78 7.40 -32.17
CA GLU A 75 -14.39 8.66 -32.82
C GLU A 75 -13.41 9.46 -31.96
N TRP A 76 -13.73 9.63 -30.67
CA TRP A 76 -12.86 10.30 -29.72
C TRP A 76 -11.52 9.56 -29.55
N GLY A 77 -11.56 8.23 -29.40
CA GLY A 77 -10.36 7.41 -29.26
C GLY A 77 -9.42 7.53 -30.46
N LYS A 78 -9.97 7.59 -31.67
CA LYS A 78 -9.20 7.81 -32.91
C LYS A 78 -8.51 9.18 -32.95
N GLU A 79 -9.11 10.21 -32.36
CA GLU A 79 -8.48 11.52 -32.21
C GLU A 79 -7.35 11.46 -31.18
N LYS A 80 -7.64 10.93 -29.98
CA LYS A 80 -6.71 10.93 -28.84
C LYS A 80 -5.53 9.99 -28.98
N GLU A 81 -5.67 8.90 -29.74
CA GLU A 81 -4.56 8.00 -30.03
C GLU A 81 -3.39 8.70 -30.74
N LYS A 82 -3.69 9.74 -31.54
CA LYS A 82 -2.68 10.54 -32.24
C LYS A 82 -1.87 11.43 -31.29
N GLU A 83 -2.43 11.81 -30.15
CA GLU A 83 -1.79 12.71 -29.18
C GLU A 83 -0.62 12.05 -28.46
N TRP A 84 -0.63 10.72 -28.33
CA TRP A 84 0.45 9.96 -27.70
C TRP A 84 1.72 9.87 -28.58
N LYS A 85 1.60 10.17 -29.89
CA LYS A 85 2.75 10.25 -30.82
C LYS A 85 3.62 8.97 -30.85
N LEU A 86 3.00 7.80 -30.65
CA LEU A 86 3.68 6.52 -30.76
C LEU A 86 3.94 6.15 -32.23
N THR A 87 5.12 5.59 -32.49
CA THR A 87 5.44 4.93 -33.77
C THR A 87 4.67 3.61 -33.92
N ALA A 88 4.57 3.09 -35.14
CA ALA A 88 3.92 1.78 -35.38
C ALA A 88 4.58 0.64 -34.57
N THR A 89 5.91 0.67 -34.44
CA THR A 89 6.68 -0.30 -33.64
C THR A 89 6.35 -0.18 -32.15
N GLU A 90 6.21 1.03 -31.62
CA GLU A 90 5.82 1.24 -30.22
C GLU A 90 4.39 0.77 -29.95
N LYS A 91 3.44 1.08 -30.85
CA LYS A 91 2.06 0.56 -30.77
C LYS A 91 2.03 -0.97 -30.77
N GLY A 92 2.87 -1.60 -31.61
CA GLY A 92 3.03 -3.05 -31.63
C GLY A 92 3.46 -3.63 -30.28
N LYS A 93 4.43 -3.00 -29.60
CA LYS A 93 4.89 -3.44 -28.27
C LYS A 93 3.85 -3.27 -27.17
N ILE A 94 3.10 -2.17 -27.19
CA ILE A 94 1.97 -1.98 -26.26
C ILE A 94 0.92 -3.07 -26.49
N ASN A 95 0.58 -3.36 -27.75
CA ASN A 95 -0.37 -4.41 -28.07
C ASN A 95 0.13 -5.80 -27.66
N ASP A 96 1.40 -6.13 -27.91
CA ASP A 96 2.03 -7.37 -27.45
C ASP A 96 1.86 -7.55 -25.92
N PHE A 97 2.04 -6.48 -25.14
CA PHE A 97 1.76 -6.52 -23.69
C PHE A 97 0.27 -6.66 -23.37
N LEU A 98 -0.61 -5.88 -24.00
CA LEU A 98 -2.05 -5.91 -23.74
C LEU A 98 -2.69 -7.26 -24.08
N ASP A 99 -2.18 -7.91 -25.13
CA ASP A 99 -2.60 -9.22 -25.62
C ASP A 99 -1.92 -10.38 -24.86
N ASP A 100 -1.12 -10.06 -23.82
CA ASP A 100 -0.37 -11.00 -23.00
C ASP A 100 0.53 -11.96 -23.80
N LYS A 101 1.15 -11.44 -24.86
CA LYS A 101 2.12 -12.19 -25.66
C LYS A 101 3.26 -12.66 -24.77
N ASP A 102 3.64 -13.93 -24.94
CA ASP A 102 4.67 -14.63 -24.15
C ASP A 102 4.40 -14.67 -22.62
N GLY A 103 3.18 -14.32 -22.21
CA GLY A 103 2.74 -14.26 -20.82
C GLY A 103 3.28 -13.06 -20.04
N LEU A 104 3.73 -11.99 -20.72
CA LEU A 104 4.37 -10.84 -20.06
C LEU A 104 3.44 -10.10 -19.08
N LYS A 105 2.15 -9.97 -19.41
CA LYS A 105 1.13 -9.35 -18.54
C LYS A 105 0.78 -10.29 -17.39
N THR A 106 0.65 -11.59 -17.65
CA THR A 106 0.40 -12.60 -16.62
C THR A 106 1.54 -12.69 -15.61
N LYS A 107 2.80 -12.66 -16.07
CA LYS A 107 3.99 -12.71 -15.20
C LYS A 107 4.34 -11.36 -14.58
N TYR A 108 3.67 -10.26 -14.95
CA TYR A 108 4.05 -8.91 -14.57
C TYR A 108 4.23 -8.75 -13.05
N LYS A 109 3.29 -9.28 -12.26
CA LYS A 109 3.38 -9.21 -10.79
C LYS A 109 4.57 -9.99 -10.26
N GLU A 110 4.81 -11.21 -10.76
CA GLU A 110 5.97 -12.03 -10.39
C GLU A 110 7.28 -11.31 -10.72
N ILE A 111 7.42 -10.79 -11.95
CA ILE A 111 8.62 -10.08 -12.43
C ILE A 111 9.01 -8.95 -11.47
N ASN A 112 8.04 -8.12 -11.06
CA ASN A 112 8.32 -6.99 -10.18
C ASN A 112 8.70 -7.37 -8.74
N PHE A 113 8.40 -8.59 -8.30
CA PHE A 113 8.80 -9.11 -6.98
C PHE A 113 9.88 -10.21 -7.07
N SER A 114 10.53 -10.31 -8.24
CA SER A 114 11.64 -11.23 -8.50
C SER A 114 12.98 -10.50 -8.41
N LYS A 115 14.07 -11.25 -8.56
CA LYS A 115 15.39 -10.64 -8.72
C LYS A 115 15.52 -10.14 -10.15
N ASN A 116 16.01 -8.92 -10.34
CA ASN A 116 16.05 -8.30 -11.68
C ASN A 116 16.79 -9.15 -12.73
N PHE A 117 17.89 -9.79 -12.35
CA PHE A 117 18.68 -10.65 -13.27
C PHE A 117 17.95 -11.93 -13.71
N GLU A 118 16.84 -12.32 -13.07
CA GLU A 118 16.06 -13.51 -13.44
C GLU A 118 15.07 -13.24 -14.59
N TYR A 119 14.83 -11.98 -14.97
CA TYR A 119 13.85 -11.53 -15.96
C TYR A 119 14.36 -10.38 -16.84
N GLU A 120 15.67 -10.34 -17.14
CA GLU A 120 16.28 -9.21 -17.85
C GLU A 120 15.63 -8.89 -19.21
N THR A 121 15.18 -9.90 -19.94
CA THR A 121 14.55 -9.72 -21.26
C THR A 121 13.18 -9.09 -21.11
N GLU A 122 12.35 -9.63 -20.23
CA GLU A 122 11.03 -9.10 -19.91
C GLU A 122 11.11 -7.67 -19.38
N LEU A 123 12.08 -7.39 -18.51
CA LEU A 123 12.30 -6.04 -17.98
C LEU A 123 12.67 -5.04 -19.08
N LYS A 124 13.54 -5.40 -20.03
CA LYS A 124 13.84 -4.54 -21.19
C LYS A 124 12.60 -4.25 -22.05
N GLU A 125 11.65 -5.18 -22.15
CA GLU A 125 10.36 -4.91 -22.82
C GLU A 125 9.47 -3.97 -22.00
N LEU A 126 9.38 -4.17 -20.68
CA LEU A 126 8.62 -3.31 -19.79
C LEU A 126 9.19 -1.88 -19.72
N GLU A 127 10.51 -1.73 -19.73
CA GLU A 127 11.20 -0.43 -19.79
C GLU A 127 10.83 0.35 -21.05
N LYS A 128 10.72 -0.34 -22.20
CA LYS A 128 10.25 0.30 -23.43
C LYS A 128 8.82 0.83 -23.26
N ILE A 129 7.92 0.07 -22.63
CA ILE A 129 6.55 0.52 -22.33
C ILE A 129 6.58 1.74 -21.40
N ASN A 130 7.42 1.75 -20.36
CA ASN A 130 7.61 2.91 -19.49
C ASN A 130 8.04 4.15 -20.28
N THR A 131 9.01 4.02 -21.20
CA THR A 131 9.44 5.16 -22.04
C THR A 131 8.34 5.66 -22.99
N MET A 132 7.40 4.80 -23.38
CA MET A 132 6.24 5.21 -24.17
C MET A 132 5.24 5.98 -23.29
N LEU A 133 4.98 5.52 -22.06
CA LEU A 133 4.13 6.20 -21.09
C LEU A 133 4.71 7.56 -20.64
N ASP A 134 6.04 7.71 -20.62
CA ASP A 134 6.69 9.01 -20.38
C ASP A 134 6.38 10.06 -21.47
N LYS A 135 5.99 9.61 -22.68
CA LYS A 135 5.55 10.48 -23.79
C LYS A 135 4.04 10.75 -23.79
N ALA A 136 3.28 10.06 -22.93
CA ALA A 136 1.84 10.18 -22.89
C ALA A 136 1.42 11.61 -22.49
N ASN A 137 0.43 12.14 -23.18
CA ASN A 137 -0.04 13.51 -22.98
C ASN A 137 -1.56 13.57 -23.19
N LEU A 138 -2.30 13.18 -22.15
CA LEU A 138 -3.76 13.21 -22.18
C LEU A 138 -4.26 14.65 -22.12
N THR A 139 -4.91 15.13 -23.17
CA THR A 139 -5.39 16.54 -23.23
C THR A 139 -6.76 16.77 -22.59
N ASN A 140 -7.55 15.72 -22.38
CA ASN A 140 -8.90 15.79 -21.84
C ASN A 140 -9.14 14.75 -20.75
N SER A 141 -9.74 15.19 -19.64
CA SER A 141 -10.20 14.29 -18.59
C SER A 141 -11.30 13.37 -19.12
N ILE A 142 -11.32 12.12 -18.66
CA ILE A 142 -12.28 11.11 -19.13
C ILE A 142 -12.64 10.12 -18.02
N VAL A 143 -13.87 9.63 -18.04
CA VAL A 143 -14.32 8.49 -17.24
C VAL A 143 -14.11 7.21 -18.04
N THR A 144 -13.41 6.25 -17.43
CA THR A 144 -13.07 4.96 -18.01
C THR A 144 -13.65 3.81 -17.18
N TYR A 145 -13.75 2.63 -17.77
CA TYR A 145 -14.46 1.50 -17.20
C TYR A 145 -13.64 0.22 -17.25
N LYS A 146 -13.70 -0.59 -16.20
CA LYS A 146 -13.17 -1.95 -16.20
C LYS A 146 -13.94 -2.81 -15.21
N ASN A 147 -14.37 -3.99 -15.65
CA ASN A 147 -14.93 -4.99 -14.76
C ASN A 147 -13.78 -5.87 -14.25
N VAL A 148 -13.74 -6.17 -12.95
CA VAL A 148 -12.70 -6.98 -12.32
C VAL A 148 -13.30 -7.98 -11.35
N GLU A 149 -12.60 -9.11 -11.15
CA GLU A 149 -12.88 -9.99 -10.02
C GLU A 149 -12.50 -9.30 -8.70
N PRO A 150 -13.25 -9.53 -7.59
CA PRO A 150 -12.97 -8.86 -6.32
C PRO A 150 -11.54 -9.13 -5.79
N THR A 151 -11.04 -10.34 -5.98
CA THR A 151 -9.69 -10.76 -5.55
C THR A 151 -8.58 -10.01 -6.29
N THR A 152 -8.84 -9.52 -7.51
CA THR A 152 -7.85 -8.73 -8.29
C THR A 152 -7.52 -7.40 -7.62
N ILE A 153 -8.46 -6.83 -6.86
CA ILE A 153 -8.27 -5.62 -6.07
C ILE A 153 -8.07 -5.91 -4.57
N GLY A 154 -7.86 -7.17 -4.19
CA GLY A 154 -7.61 -7.59 -2.81
C GLY A 154 -8.84 -7.64 -1.91
N PHE A 155 -10.03 -7.84 -2.49
CA PHE A 155 -11.21 -8.26 -1.72
C PHE A 155 -11.31 -9.79 -1.77
N ASN A 156 -10.95 -10.45 -0.66
CA ASN A 156 -10.78 -11.91 -0.63
C ASN A 156 -11.97 -12.67 -0.05
N GLN A 157 -13.06 -11.96 0.26
CA GLN A 157 -14.32 -12.55 0.73
C GLN A 157 -15.28 -12.85 -0.43
N SER A 158 -16.20 -13.79 -0.22
CA SER A 158 -17.22 -14.13 -1.22
C SER A 158 -18.18 -12.96 -1.43
N LEU A 159 -18.01 -12.22 -2.52
CA LEU A 159 -18.85 -11.05 -2.82
C LEU A 159 -20.26 -11.42 -3.30
N ILE A 160 -20.39 -12.54 -4.00
CA ILE A 160 -21.59 -12.89 -4.76
C ILE A 160 -22.26 -14.16 -4.25
N GLU A 161 -23.59 -14.19 -4.34
CA GLU A 161 -24.40 -15.38 -4.19
C GLU A 161 -25.31 -15.49 -5.41
N GLY A 162 -24.86 -16.29 -6.40
CA GLY A 162 -25.47 -16.34 -7.73
C GLY A 162 -25.46 -14.97 -8.43
N ASN A 163 -26.65 -14.42 -8.69
CA ASN A 163 -26.81 -13.13 -9.35
C ASN A 163 -26.87 -11.94 -8.38
N GLN A 164 -26.85 -12.17 -7.06
CA GLN A 164 -26.96 -11.12 -6.05
C GLN A 164 -25.61 -10.81 -5.39
N ILE A 165 -25.47 -9.58 -4.90
CA ILE A 165 -24.38 -9.20 -4.01
C ILE A 165 -24.78 -9.58 -2.58
N ASN A 166 -23.89 -10.28 -1.89
CA ASN A 166 -24.09 -10.58 -0.47
C ASN A 166 -24.03 -9.28 0.34
N ALA A 167 -25.04 -9.03 1.19
CA ALA A 167 -25.18 -7.76 1.91
C ALA A 167 -24.06 -7.53 2.94
N GLU A 168 -23.60 -8.58 3.62
CA GLU A 168 -22.48 -8.50 4.56
C GLU A 168 -21.16 -8.22 3.81
N ALA A 169 -20.94 -8.92 2.69
CA ALA A 169 -19.79 -8.68 1.83
C ALA A 169 -19.78 -7.26 1.27
N GLN A 170 -20.94 -6.70 0.89
CA GLN A 170 -21.04 -5.30 0.47
C GLN A 170 -20.63 -4.33 1.58
N GLN A 171 -21.04 -4.58 2.83
CA GLN A 171 -20.68 -3.74 3.96
C GLN A 171 -19.16 -3.78 4.20
N LYS A 172 -18.57 -4.98 4.25
CA LYS A 172 -17.12 -5.15 4.43
C LYS A 172 -16.32 -4.55 3.27
N PHE A 173 -16.82 -4.66 2.04
CA PHE A 173 -16.21 -4.02 0.87
C PHE A 173 -16.17 -2.50 1.03
N LYS A 174 -17.23 -1.89 1.59
CA LYS A 174 -17.24 -0.44 1.88
C LYS A 174 -16.30 -0.07 3.00
N GLU A 175 -16.25 -0.85 4.07
CA GLU A 175 -15.33 -0.62 5.20
C GLU A 175 -13.86 -0.64 4.74
N GLN A 176 -13.51 -1.59 3.88
CA GLN A 176 -12.15 -1.75 3.35
C GLN A 176 -11.77 -0.64 2.35
N PHE A 177 -12.66 -0.27 1.42
CA PHE A 177 -12.27 0.57 0.28
C PHE A 177 -12.81 1.99 0.27
N LEU A 178 -13.93 2.30 0.92
CA LEU A 178 -14.54 3.64 0.79
C LEU A 178 -13.63 4.71 1.42
N GLY A 179 -13.31 5.75 0.63
CA GLY A 179 -12.38 6.80 1.04
C GLY A 179 -10.91 6.37 1.06
N GLN A 180 -10.58 5.17 0.58
CA GLN A 180 -9.22 4.63 0.53
C GLN A 180 -8.64 4.63 -0.88
N ASP A 181 -7.32 4.45 -0.96
CA ASP A 181 -6.60 4.34 -2.22
C ASP A 181 -6.37 2.87 -2.57
N ILE A 182 -6.79 2.44 -3.77
CA ILE A 182 -6.52 1.10 -4.29
C ILE A 182 -5.25 1.14 -5.15
N LYS A 183 -4.22 0.42 -4.71
CA LYS A 183 -3.00 0.17 -5.49
C LYS A 183 -3.13 -1.07 -6.37
N PHE A 184 -2.84 -0.91 -7.66
CA PHE A 184 -2.84 -1.99 -8.65
C PHE A 184 -1.44 -2.56 -8.89
N ASP A 185 -1.38 -3.82 -9.29
CA ASP A 185 -0.13 -4.53 -9.50
C ASP A 185 0.56 -4.16 -10.81
N SER A 186 -0.21 -3.84 -11.86
CA SER A 186 0.28 -3.52 -13.21
C SER A 186 -0.33 -2.23 -13.76
N TYR A 187 0.06 -1.85 -14.98
CA TYR A 187 -0.59 -0.80 -15.75
C TYR A 187 -2.10 -1.05 -15.81
N LEU A 188 -2.90 0.02 -15.72
CA LEU A 188 -4.34 -0.09 -15.88
C LEU A 188 -4.71 0.09 -17.34
N ASP A 189 -5.09 -1.01 -18.01
CA ASP A 189 -5.82 -0.98 -19.27
C ASP A 189 -7.33 -0.88 -19.00
N MET A 190 -7.94 0.22 -19.45
CA MET A 190 -9.33 0.58 -19.19
C MET A 190 -10.09 0.84 -20.49
N HIS A 191 -11.39 0.57 -20.49
CA HIS A 191 -12.27 0.85 -21.62
C HIS A 191 -12.80 2.28 -21.57
N LEU A 192 -13.09 2.85 -22.74
CA LEU A 192 -13.71 4.17 -22.86
C LEU A 192 -15.23 4.15 -22.65
N THR A 193 -15.83 2.95 -22.60
CA THR A 193 -17.27 2.70 -22.41
C THR A 193 -17.50 1.55 -21.44
N GLU A 194 -18.70 1.52 -20.86
CA GLU A 194 -19.16 0.43 -19.99
C GLU A 194 -19.07 -0.93 -20.68
N GLN A 195 -18.61 -1.93 -19.94
CA GLN A 195 -18.43 -3.29 -20.43
C GLN A 195 -19.53 -4.22 -19.93
N ASN A 196 -19.82 -5.24 -20.73
CA ASN A 196 -20.70 -6.32 -20.28
C ASN A 196 -20.07 -7.02 -19.06
N VAL A 197 -20.92 -7.31 -18.07
CA VAL A 197 -20.52 -8.00 -16.85
C VAL A 197 -20.44 -9.51 -17.12
N SER A 198 -19.38 -10.14 -16.63
CA SER A 198 -19.21 -11.59 -16.63
C SER A 198 -19.64 -12.20 -15.27
N SER A 199 -19.72 -13.52 -15.16
CA SER A 199 -20.14 -14.17 -13.92
C SER A 199 -19.21 -13.89 -12.73
N LYS A 200 -17.92 -13.63 -12.98
CA LYS A 200 -16.89 -13.43 -11.96
C LYS A 200 -16.48 -11.96 -11.79
N GLU A 201 -16.44 -11.18 -12.86
CA GLU A 201 -16.00 -9.78 -12.81
C GLU A 201 -17.14 -8.86 -12.37
N ARG A 202 -17.45 -8.90 -11.08
CA ARG A 202 -18.64 -8.28 -10.47
C ARG A 202 -18.36 -6.97 -9.74
N VAL A 203 -17.13 -6.47 -9.84
CA VAL A 203 -16.75 -5.13 -9.42
C VAL A 203 -16.51 -4.28 -10.68
N ILE A 204 -17.27 -3.21 -10.84
CA ILE A 204 -17.16 -2.27 -11.96
C ILE A 204 -16.35 -1.07 -11.48
N LEU A 205 -15.12 -0.94 -11.95
CA LEU A 205 -14.29 0.24 -11.73
C LEU A 205 -14.71 1.33 -12.72
N LYS A 206 -15.29 2.42 -12.21
CA LYS A 206 -15.62 3.63 -12.94
C LYS A 206 -14.63 4.73 -12.53
N VAL A 207 -13.60 4.90 -13.35
CA VAL A 207 -12.40 5.68 -12.97
C VAL A 207 -12.33 6.98 -13.75
N THR A 208 -12.32 8.10 -13.03
CA THR A 208 -12.01 9.42 -13.58
C THR A 208 -10.49 9.55 -13.75
N VAL A 209 -10.06 9.66 -15.01
CA VAL A 209 -8.69 9.90 -15.44
C VAL A 209 -8.54 11.39 -15.73
N PRO A 210 -7.90 12.19 -14.86
CA PRO A 210 -7.69 13.60 -15.12
C PRO A 210 -6.69 13.79 -16.27
N SER A 211 -6.85 14.79 -17.12
CA SER A 211 -5.89 15.16 -18.18
C SER A 211 -4.53 15.58 -17.61
N GLY A 212 -4.54 16.22 -16.45
CA GLY A 212 -3.39 16.95 -15.91
C GLY A 212 -3.26 18.36 -16.50
N LYS A 213 -4.28 18.87 -17.22
CA LYS A 213 -4.34 20.27 -17.64
C LYS A 213 -4.26 21.17 -16.40
N GLY A 214 -3.29 22.08 -16.38
CA GLY A 214 -3.02 22.95 -15.22
C GLY A 214 -2.14 22.32 -14.13
N SER A 215 -1.64 21.09 -14.33
CA SER A 215 -0.71 20.40 -13.44
C SER A 215 0.33 19.60 -14.25
N THR A 216 1.03 18.66 -13.59
CA THR A 216 1.81 17.65 -14.33
C THR A 216 0.85 16.79 -15.18
N PRO A 217 1.12 16.57 -16.47
CA PRO A 217 0.29 15.73 -17.32
C PRO A 217 0.13 14.32 -16.74
N THR A 218 -1.07 13.78 -16.85
CA THR A 218 -1.31 12.39 -16.46
C THR A 218 -0.62 11.46 -17.45
N LYS A 219 0.19 10.52 -16.96
CA LYS A 219 0.83 9.49 -17.79
C LYS A 219 -0.20 8.41 -18.16
N ALA A 220 -1.13 8.79 -19.01
CA ALA A 220 -2.15 7.91 -19.57
C ALA A 220 -2.33 8.23 -21.05
N GLY A 221 -2.53 7.20 -21.87
CA GLY A 221 -2.63 7.36 -23.32
C GLY A 221 -3.64 6.40 -23.93
N VAL A 222 -4.21 6.82 -25.07
CA VAL A 222 -5.19 6.02 -25.82
C VAL A 222 -4.47 5.18 -26.87
N VAL A 223 -4.77 3.89 -26.94
CA VAL A 223 -4.18 2.96 -27.91
C VAL A 223 -5.28 2.10 -28.56
N LEU A 224 -5.13 1.80 -29.85
CA LEU A 224 -5.98 0.85 -30.56
C LEU A 224 -5.47 -0.58 -30.33
N ASN A 225 -6.27 -1.38 -29.63
CA ASN A 225 -6.00 -2.79 -29.32
C ASN A 225 -7.24 -3.62 -29.64
N ASN A 226 -7.11 -4.72 -30.40
CA ASN A 226 -8.23 -5.62 -30.75
C ASN A 226 -9.48 -4.89 -31.29
N ASN A 227 -9.28 -3.95 -32.22
CA ASN A 227 -10.32 -3.10 -32.82
C ASN A 227 -11.07 -2.19 -31.83
N GLU A 228 -10.55 -2.00 -30.62
CA GLU A 228 -11.11 -1.12 -29.60
C GLU A 228 -10.05 -0.09 -29.17
N TYR A 229 -10.46 1.17 -29.02
CA TYR A 229 -9.63 2.17 -28.38
C TYR A 229 -9.74 2.03 -26.86
N LYS A 230 -8.59 1.82 -26.20
CA LYS A 230 -8.48 1.65 -24.76
C LYS A 230 -7.57 2.72 -24.18
N MET A 231 -7.76 3.03 -22.90
CA MET A 231 -6.86 3.86 -22.12
C MET A 231 -5.83 2.96 -21.42
N LEU A 232 -4.54 3.26 -21.56
CA LEU A 232 -3.48 2.65 -20.76
C LEU A 232 -2.92 3.69 -19.79
N ILE A 233 -2.91 3.38 -18.50
CA ILE A 233 -2.46 4.27 -17.42
C ILE A 233 -1.21 3.69 -16.77
N ASP A 234 -0.23 4.55 -16.51
CA ASP A 234 1.04 4.23 -15.85
C ASP A 234 0.88 3.70 -14.41
N ASN A 235 1.92 3.01 -13.93
CA ASN A 235 1.98 2.46 -12.57
C ASN A 235 2.00 3.52 -11.46
N GLY A 236 2.39 4.76 -11.77
CA GLY A 236 2.52 5.87 -10.84
C GLY A 236 1.19 6.45 -10.31
N TYR A 237 0.12 5.65 -10.30
CA TYR A 237 -1.22 6.05 -9.87
C TYR A 237 -1.88 4.98 -8.98
N VAL A 238 -2.76 5.47 -8.11
CA VAL A 238 -3.72 4.69 -7.33
C VAL A 238 -5.13 5.19 -7.64
N LEU A 239 -6.15 4.38 -7.37
CA LEU A 239 -7.55 4.80 -7.46
C LEU A 239 -8.02 5.26 -6.08
N HIS A 240 -8.29 6.55 -5.92
CA HIS A 240 -8.97 7.04 -4.71
C HIS A 240 -10.48 6.77 -4.83
N VAL A 241 -11.03 5.98 -3.92
CA VAL A 241 -12.43 5.54 -3.96
C VAL A 241 -13.33 6.57 -3.30
N GLU A 242 -14.20 7.18 -4.11
CA GLU A 242 -15.10 8.26 -3.70
C GLU A 242 -16.49 7.73 -3.36
N ASN A 243 -16.96 6.71 -4.09
CA ASN A 243 -18.29 6.16 -3.90
C ASN A 243 -18.34 4.68 -4.27
N ILE A 244 -19.20 3.93 -3.57
CA ILE A 244 -19.44 2.51 -3.81
C ILE A 244 -20.95 2.27 -3.81
N THR A 245 -21.49 1.91 -4.98
CA THR A 245 -22.93 1.67 -5.17
C THR A 245 -23.21 0.28 -5.70
N LYS A 246 -24.39 -0.26 -5.36
CA LYS A 246 -24.87 -1.49 -5.97
C LYS A 246 -25.65 -1.15 -7.24
N VAL A 247 -25.31 -1.78 -8.36
CA VAL A 247 -25.97 -1.58 -9.66
C VAL A 247 -26.41 -2.92 -10.24
N VAL A 248 -27.37 -2.93 -11.17
CA VAL A 248 -27.83 -4.15 -11.84
C VAL A 248 -27.51 -4.05 -13.34
N LYS A 249 -26.75 -5.02 -13.86
CA LYS A 249 -26.41 -5.13 -15.28
C LYS A 249 -26.93 -6.46 -15.80
N LYS A 250 -27.91 -6.41 -16.72
CA LYS A 250 -28.54 -7.60 -17.34
C LYS A 250 -28.97 -8.67 -16.31
N GLY A 251 -29.55 -8.24 -15.19
CA GLY A 251 -30.03 -9.13 -14.12
C GLY A 251 -28.95 -9.59 -13.12
N GLN A 252 -27.71 -9.13 -13.26
CA GLN A 252 -26.62 -9.41 -12.32
C GLN A 252 -26.31 -8.17 -11.48
N GLU A 253 -26.36 -8.30 -10.14
CA GLU A 253 -25.98 -7.22 -9.22
C GLU A 253 -24.45 -7.03 -9.18
N CYS A 254 -23.95 -5.82 -9.25
CA CYS A 254 -22.51 -5.53 -9.21
C CYS A 254 -22.25 -4.44 -8.19
N LEU A 255 -21.01 -4.38 -7.69
CA LEU A 255 -20.53 -3.20 -6.99
C LEU A 255 -19.83 -2.28 -7.97
N GLN A 256 -20.36 -1.07 -8.15
CA GLN A 256 -19.70 0.00 -8.90
C GLN A 256 -18.86 0.84 -7.94
N VAL A 257 -17.56 0.89 -8.22
CA VAL A 257 -16.57 1.70 -7.52
C VAL A 257 -16.29 2.93 -8.36
N GLU A 258 -16.72 4.09 -7.88
CA GLU A 258 -16.44 5.37 -8.52
C GLU A 258 -15.26 6.02 -7.80
N GLY A 259 -14.29 6.49 -8.57
CA GLY A 259 -13.10 7.10 -7.99
C GLY A 259 -12.26 7.85 -9.01
N THR A 260 -11.27 8.58 -8.49
CA THR A 260 -10.37 9.42 -9.29
C THR A 260 -8.93 8.92 -9.16
N LEU A 261 -8.18 8.95 -10.27
CA LEU A 261 -6.76 8.65 -10.22
C LEU A 261 -6.02 9.67 -9.37
N LYS A 262 -5.20 9.17 -8.45
CA LYS A 262 -4.30 9.94 -7.60
C LYS A 262 -2.87 9.53 -7.89
N LYS A 263 -2.00 10.50 -8.14
CA LYS A 263 -0.57 10.24 -8.37
C LYS A 263 0.08 9.68 -7.10
N SER A 264 0.79 8.57 -7.24
CA SER A 264 1.70 7.99 -6.24
C SER A 264 2.83 7.28 -7.00
N LEU A 265 4.04 7.85 -6.98
CA LEU A 265 5.15 7.31 -7.75
C LEU A 265 5.48 5.89 -7.30
N ASP A 266 5.62 4.98 -8.26
CA ASP A 266 5.97 3.59 -8.00
C ASP A 266 6.96 3.13 -9.05
N PHE A 267 8.23 2.98 -8.65
CA PHE A 267 9.31 2.56 -9.53
C PHE A 267 9.36 1.04 -9.72
N LYS A 268 8.44 0.29 -9.09
CA LYS A 268 8.44 -1.17 -9.09
C LYS A 268 9.80 -1.71 -8.67
N ASN A 269 10.39 -2.61 -9.45
CA ASN A 269 11.73 -3.15 -9.20
C ASN A 269 12.87 -2.22 -9.64
N ASP A 270 12.55 -1.05 -10.18
CA ASP A 270 13.48 0.00 -10.58
C ASP A 270 14.63 -0.52 -11.46
N SER A 271 14.28 -1.32 -12.47
CA SER A 271 15.24 -1.87 -13.43
C SER A 271 15.84 -0.80 -14.35
N ASP A 272 15.12 0.29 -14.60
CA ASP A 272 15.58 1.46 -15.38
C ASP A 272 16.32 2.53 -14.54
N GLY A 273 16.42 2.35 -13.22
CA GLY A 273 17.16 3.24 -12.31
C GLY A 273 16.52 4.62 -12.09
N LYS A 274 15.24 4.80 -12.45
CA LYS A 274 14.51 6.06 -12.24
C LYS A 274 14.26 6.37 -10.76
N GLY A 275 14.08 5.35 -9.93
CA GLY A 275 13.90 5.47 -8.48
C GLY A 275 15.15 6.02 -7.80
N ASP A 276 16.31 5.43 -8.09
CA ASP A 276 17.61 5.95 -7.65
C ASP A 276 17.84 7.41 -8.11
N SER A 277 17.52 7.70 -9.38
CA SER A 277 17.61 9.06 -9.94
C SER A 277 16.69 10.05 -9.22
N TRP A 278 15.46 9.64 -8.90
CA TRP A 278 14.52 10.44 -8.12
C TRP A 278 15.03 10.69 -6.70
N GLY A 279 15.55 9.68 -6.02
CA GLY A 279 16.11 9.81 -4.67
C GLY A 279 17.26 10.81 -4.63
N LYS A 280 18.25 10.64 -5.52
CA LYS A 280 19.40 11.56 -5.65
C LYS A 280 18.95 12.98 -5.96
N LYS A 281 18.01 13.17 -6.88
CA LYS A 281 17.50 14.50 -7.24
C LYS A 281 16.86 15.21 -6.05
N ASN A 282 16.03 14.51 -5.28
CA ASN A 282 15.24 15.15 -4.21
C ASN A 282 16.01 15.29 -2.88
N TYR A 283 17.07 14.51 -2.66
CA TYR A 283 17.80 14.48 -1.38
C TYR A 283 19.27 14.89 -1.47
N LYS A 284 19.75 15.34 -2.64
CA LYS A 284 21.10 15.90 -2.74
C LYS A 284 21.28 17.09 -1.79
N GLU A 285 20.41 18.10 -1.87
CA GLU A 285 20.51 19.30 -1.03
C GLU A 285 20.31 18.96 0.45
N TRP A 286 19.37 18.05 0.77
CA TRP A 286 19.19 17.54 2.13
C TRP A 286 20.49 16.96 2.70
N SER A 287 21.18 16.09 1.95
CA SER A 287 22.46 15.54 2.38
C SER A 287 23.47 16.65 2.65
N ASP A 288 23.58 17.64 1.77
CA ASP A 288 24.51 18.78 1.92
C ASP A 288 24.20 19.63 3.16
N THR A 289 22.97 19.62 3.67
CA THR A 289 22.53 20.39 4.87
C THR A 289 22.63 19.66 6.21
N LEU A 290 23.08 18.40 6.22
CA LEU A 290 23.28 17.65 7.45
C LEU A 290 24.43 18.24 8.28
N THR A 291 24.22 18.38 9.59
CA THR A 291 25.32 18.73 10.50
C THR A 291 26.31 17.56 10.60
N THR A 292 27.51 17.83 11.12
CA THR A 292 28.51 16.78 11.35
C THR A 292 27.96 15.63 12.18
N ASP A 293 27.26 15.92 13.29
CA ASP A 293 26.71 14.90 14.19
C ASP A 293 25.56 14.13 13.54
N GLN A 294 24.67 14.82 12.83
CA GLN A 294 23.58 14.16 12.07
C GLN A 294 24.11 13.20 11.02
N ARG A 295 25.10 13.65 10.22
CA ARG A 295 25.73 12.80 9.20
C ARG A 295 26.43 11.61 9.85
N LYS A 296 27.19 11.85 10.92
CA LYS A 296 27.91 10.80 11.65
C LYS A 296 26.95 9.74 12.19
N ASP A 297 25.86 10.15 12.83
CA ASP A 297 24.93 9.21 13.48
C ASP A 297 24.03 8.49 12.47
N LEU A 298 23.67 9.14 11.35
CA LEU A 298 23.04 8.45 10.21
C LEU A 298 23.98 7.41 9.59
N ASN A 299 25.25 7.75 9.38
CA ASN A 299 26.24 6.82 8.84
C ASN A 299 26.48 5.62 9.79
N ASP A 300 26.59 5.87 11.09
CA ASP A 300 26.71 4.79 12.08
C ASP A 300 25.44 3.92 12.11
N TYR A 301 24.26 4.54 12.04
CA TYR A 301 22.98 3.82 11.94
C TYR A 301 22.97 2.88 10.74
N GLY A 302 23.26 3.37 9.53
CA GLY A 302 23.28 2.57 8.31
C GLY A 302 24.32 1.44 8.34
N ALA A 303 25.48 1.68 8.94
CA ALA A 303 26.57 0.70 8.98
C ALA A 303 26.29 -0.45 9.97
N ARG A 304 25.90 -0.14 11.21
CA ARG A 304 25.77 -1.14 12.30
C ARG A 304 24.86 -0.72 13.45
N GLY A 305 24.72 0.58 13.72
CA GLY A 305 24.02 1.13 14.87
C GLY A 305 22.51 0.85 14.87
N TYR A 306 21.92 0.53 13.71
CA TYR A 306 20.49 0.25 13.59
C TYR A 306 20.01 -0.88 14.51
N THR A 307 20.84 -1.88 14.81
CA THR A 307 20.40 -3.03 15.62
C THR A 307 20.15 -2.60 17.07
N GLU A 308 21.11 -1.88 17.66
CA GLU A 308 21.03 -1.41 19.04
C GLU A 308 19.95 -0.33 19.18
N ILE A 309 19.94 0.66 18.28
CA ILE A 309 18.98 1.77 18.30
C ILE A 309 17.54 1.26 18.17
N ASN A 310 17.26 0.39 17.19
CA ASN A 310 15.90 -0.13 17.01
C ASN A 310 15.48 -1.05 18.14
N LYS A 311 16.41 -1.84 18.72
CA LYS A 311 16.10 -2.64 19.90
C LYS A 311 15.70 -1.75 21.08
N TYR A 312 16.51 -0.74 21.39
CA TYR A 312 16.23 0.24 22.43
C TYR A 312 14.84 0.89 22.26
N LEU A 313 14.51 1.35 21.06
CA LEU A 313 13.22 1.96 20.75
C LEU A 313 12.04 0.97 20.88
N ARG A 314 12.19 -0.27 20.38
CA ARG A 314 11.13 -1.29 20.42
C ARG A 314 10.83 -1.80 21.82
N GLU A 315 11.86 -1.88 22.67
CA GLU A 315 11.75 -2.32 24.07
C GLU A 315 11.32 -1.18 25.01
N GLY A 316 11.15 0.05 24.52
CA GLY A 316 10.79 1.21 25.35
C GLY A 316 11.91 1.64 26.29
N GLY A 317 13.16 1.53 25.82
CA GLY A 317 14.34 1.91 26.59
C GLY A 317 14.34 3.37 27.02
N THR A 318 14.90 3.64 28.20
CA THR A 318 15.08 4.97 28.78
C THR A 318 16.43 5.06 29.51
N GLY A 319 16.99 6.26 29.62
CA GLY A 319 18.16 6.54 30.47
C GLY A 319 19.51 6.24 29.83
N ASN A 320 19.55 5.90 28.54
CA ASN A 320 20.80 5.84 27.77
C ASN A 320 20.97 7.14 26.97
N THR A 321 21.67 8.10 27.57
CA THR A 321 21.84 9.45 26.99
C THR A 321 22.56 9.44 25.65
N GLU A 322 23.51 8.52 25.43
CA GLU A 322 24.22 8.42 24.14
C GLU A 322 23.28 7.94 23.02
N LEU A 323 22.47 6.91 23.28
CA LEU A 323 21.48 6.45 22.30
C LEU A 323 20.39 7.50 22.07
N GLU A 324 19.93 8.17 23.13
CA GLU A 324 18.93 9.23 23.03
C GLU A 324 19.42 10.43 22.19
N GLU A 325 20.69 10.80 22.32
CA GLU A 325 21.31 11.84 21.50
C GLU A 325 21.42 11.41 20.03
N LYS A 326 21.91 10.20 19.75
CA LYS A 326 21.94 9.64 18.37
C LYS A 326 20.54 9.60 17.76
N ILE A 327 19.56 9.13 18.52
CA ILE A 327 18.15 9.05 18.10
C ILE A 327 17.64 10.45 17.76
N LYS A 328 17.92 11.46 18.60
CA LYS A 328 17.52 12.84 18.34
C LYS A 328 18.16 13.35 17.04
N ASN A 329 19.47 13.15 16.86
CA ASN A 329 20.18 13.58 15.66
C ASN A 329 19.61 12.96 14.38
N ILE A 330 19.31 11.65 14.40
CA ILE A 330 18.72 10.93 13.27
C ILE A 330 17.31 11.45 12.99
N SER A 331 16.41 11.53 13.98
CA SER A 331 15.05 12.04 13.77
C SER A 331 15.06 13.49 13.24
N ASP A 332 15.86 14.38 13.84
CA ASP A 332 15.97 15.76 13.39
C ASP A 332 16.46 15.84 11.93
N ALA A 333 17.35 14.93 11.52
CA ALA A 333 17.81 14.85 10.14
C ALA A 333 16.72 14.36 9.17
N LEU A 334 15.92 13.36 9.57
CA LEU A 334 14.82 12.83 8.75
C LEU A 334 13.64 13.79 8.62
N GLU A 335 13.48 14.73 9.55
CA GLU A 335 12.42 15.75 9.52
C GLU A 335 12.79 16.99 8.69
N LYS A 336 14.08 17.24 8.41
CA LYS A 336 14.55 18.43 7.67
C LYS A 336 13.98 18.56 6.26
N ASN A 337 13.79 17.45 5.55
CA ASN A 337 13.28 17.44 4.19
C ASN A 337 12.24 16.32 4.06
N PRO A 338 10.98 16.57 4.42
CA PRO A 338 9.95 15.54 4.38
C PRO A 338 9.72 15.04 2.95
N ILE A 339 9.13 13.86 2.82
CA ILE A 339 8.87 13.22 1.53
C ILE A 339 8.13 14.20 0.58
N PRO A 340 8.70 14.57 -0.59
CA PRO A 340 8.23 15.72 -1.36
C PRO A 340 6.94 15.49 -2.16
N GLU A 341 6.61 14.23 -2.45
CA GLU A 341 5.40 13.81 -3.17
C GLU A 341 4.98 12.40 -2.74
N ASN A 342 3.76 11.98 -3.06
CA ASN A 342 3.32 10.62 -2.74
C ASN A 342 4.18 9.58 -3.48
N ILE A 343 4.72 8.62 -2.74
CA ILE A 343 5.54 7.53 -3.28
C ILE A 343 5.07 6.17 -2.74
N THR A 344 5.44 5.11 -3.45
CA THR A 344 5.35 3.73 -2.99
C THR A 344 6.76 3.24 -2.65
N VAL A 345 6.92 2.66 -1.46
CA VAL A 345 8.15 2.00 -1.02
C VAL A 345 7.87 0.55 -0.65
N TYR A 346 8.94 -0.25 -0.60
CA TYR A 346 8.87 -1.69 -0.41
C TYR A 346 9.70 -2.13 0.78
N ARG A 347 9.21 -3.15 1.48
CA ARG A 347 9.96 -3.82 2.55
C ARG A 347 9.66 -5.31 2.56
N TYR A 348 10.70 -6.12 2.45
CA TYR A 348 10.61 -7.57 2.58
C TYR A 348 10.71 -7.96 4.07
N CYS A 349 9.57 -8.29 4.67
CA CYS A 349 9.44 -8.48 6.11
C CYS A 349 9.73 -9.91 6.55
N GLY A 350 10.35 -10.06 7.72
CA GLY A 350 10.44 -11.35 8.40
C GLY A 350 9.07 -11.77 8.97
N MET A 351 8.83 -13.08 9.09
CA MET A 351 7.60 -13.61 9.69
C MET A 351 7.36 -13.04 11.11
N ALA A 352 8.42 -12.94 11.91
CA ALA A 352 8.36 -12.40 13.26
C ALA A 352 7.96 -10.92 13.33
N GLU A 353 8.16 -10.14 12.26
CA GLU A 353 7.73 -8.73 12.19
C GLU A 353 6.20 -8.59 12.22
N PHE A 354 5.49 -9.65 11.84
CA PHE A 354 4.04 -9.80 11.92
C PHE A 354 3.63 -10.84 12.99
N GLY A 355 4.50 -11.13 13.95
CA GLY A 355 4.21 -12.07 15.03
C GLY A 355 3.89 -13.50 14.55
N TYR A 356 4.40 -13.91 13.39
CA TYR A 356 4.34 -15.30 12.95
C TYR A 356 5.64 -16.03 13.29
N PRO A 357 5.58 -17.34 13.60
CA PRO A 357 6.78 -18.17 13.70
C PRO A 357 7.49 -18.24 12.34
N ILE A 358 8.81 -18.44 12.37
CA ILE A 358 9.60 -18.62 11.16
C ILE A 358 9.21 -19.97 10.54
N LYS A 359 8.54 -19.94 9.37
CA LYS A 359 8.09 -21.10 8.61
C LYS A 359 8.46 -20.97 7.12
N PRO A 360 8.56 -22.10 6.38
CA PRO A 360 8.86 -22.07 4.96
C PRO A 360 7.73 -21.43 4.13
N GLU A 361 6.48 -21.58 4.56
CA GLU A 361 5.30 -21.06 3.89
C GLU A 361 4.88 -19.70 4.46
N ALA A 362 4.32 -18.85 3.59
CA ALA A 362 3.57 -17.68 4.03
C ALA A 362 2.33 -18.10 4.86
N PRO A 363 1.74 -17.23 5.69
CA PRO A 363 0.39 -17.48 6.21
C PRO A 363 -0.64 -17.46 5.06
N SER A 364 -1.84 -17.98 5.31
CA SER A 364 -2.95 -17.84 4.35
C SER A 364 -3.38 -16.38 4.28
N VAL A 365 -4.00 -15.95 3.18
CA VAL A 365 -4.59 -14.60 3.07
C VAL A 365 -5.66 -14.40 4.14
N GLN A 366 -6.53 -15.40 4.34
CA GLN A 366 -7.59 -15.35 5.35
C GLN A 366 -7.02 -15.15 6.77
N ASP A 367 -6.06 -15.96 7.19
CA ASP A 367 -5.44 -15.87 8.52
C ASP A 367 -4.74 -14.53 8.73
N PHE A 368 -4.22 -13.94 7.66
CA PHE A 368 -3.57 -12.63 7.72
C PHE A 368 -4.61 -11.51 7.81
N GLU A 369 -5.65 -11.55 6.99
CA GLU A 369 -6.72 -10.54 7.01
C GLU A 369 -7.44 -10.50 8.36
N GLU A 370 -7.78 -11.66 8.92
CA GLU A 370 -8.43 -11.76 10.24
C GLU A 370 -7.63 -11.08 11.37
N ARG A 371 -6.30 -11.02 11.22
CA ARG A 371 -5.40 -10.43 12.23
C ARG A 371 -5.03 -8.98 11.95
N PHE A 372 -4.97 -8.59 10.68
CA PHE A 372 -4.24 -7.39 10.27
C PHE A 372 -5.00 -6.46 9.34
N LEU A 373 -6.00 -6.93 8.58
CA LEU A 373 -6.74 -6.06 7.67
C LEU A 373 -7.43 -4.93 8.45
N ASP A 374 -7.35 -3.71 7.92
CA ASP A 374 -7.89 -2.48 8.51
C ASP A 374 -7.31 -2.12 9.90
N THR A 375 -6.28 -2.83 10.37
CA THR A 375 -5.58 -2.52 11.63
C THR A 375 -4.45 -1.51 11.40
N ILE A 376 -4.08 -0.80 12.47
CA ILE A 376 -2.89 0.05 12.50
C ILE A 376 -1.74 -0.74 13.11
N LYS A 377 -0.64 -0.84 12.37
CA LYS A 377 0.62 -1.40 12.86
C LYS A 377 1.62 -0.28 13.15
N GLU A 378 2.25 -0.36 14.32
CA GLU A 378 3.29 0.57 14.75
C GLU A 378 4.69 -0.05 14.58
N GLU A 379 5.66 0.77 14.19
CA GLU A 379 7.09 0.50 14.28
C GLU A 379 7.73 1.56 15.18
N LYS A 380 8.09 1.16 16.40
CA LYS A 380 8.69 2.05 17.40
C LYS A 380 10.11 2.46 17.01
N GLY A 381 10.85 1.58 16.34
CA GLY A 381 12.14 1.87 15.73
C GLY A 381 12.00 2.69 14.44
N TYR A 382 13.10 2.92 13.75
CA TYR A 382 13.10 3.44 12.39
C TYR A 382 12.74 2.33 11.40
N MET A 383 11.99 2.67 10.35
CA MET A 383 11.60 1.70 9.34
C MET A 383 12.40 1.90 8.06
N SER A 384 13.30 0.96 7.80
CA SER A 384 14.03 0.86 6.53
C SER A 384 13.13 0.33 5.42
N THR A 385 13.05 1.05 4.30
CA THR A 385 12.26 0.69 3.12
C THR A 385 13.05 1.01 1.85
N SER A 386 12.65 0.48 0.69
CA SER A 386 13.31 0.73 -0.59
C SER A 386 12.36 1.34 -1.61
N LEU A 387 12.86 2.21 -2.49
CA LEU A 387 12.13 2.62 -3.70
C LEU A 387 11.96 1.48 -4.71
N SER A 388 12.68 0.37 -4.54
CA SER A 388 12.66 -0.80 -5.42
C SER A 388 12.06 -2.03 -4.73
N SER A 389 11.24 -2.76 -5.46
CA SER A 389 10.73 -4.08 -5.09
C SER A 389 11.66 -5.25 -5.50
N ASP A 390 12.85 -4.97 -6.04
CA ASP A 390 13.83 -6.00 -6.42
C ASP A 390 14.15 -6.94 -5.24
N ALA A 391 14.06 -8.24 -5.51
CA ALA A 391 14.17 -9.26 -4.48
C ALA A 391 15.61 -9.71 -4.19
N THR A 392 16.63 -9.11 -4.82
CA THR A 392 18.03 -9.58 -4.76
C THR A 392 18.53 -9.83 -3.33
N SER A 393 18.30 -8.89 -2.41
CA SER A 393 18.80 -8.98 -1.03
C SER A 393 17.90 -9.77 -0.08
N PHE A 394 16.59 -9.87 -0.37
CA PHE A 394 15.59 -10.35 0.61
C PHE A 394 14.54 -11.30 0.03
N GLY A 395 14.82 -11.92 -1.12
CA GLY A 395 13.88 -12.79 -1.84
C GLY A 395 13.42 -14.04 -1.07
N ALA A 396 14.06 -14.41 0.04
CA ALA A 396 13.59 -15.50 0.91
C ALA A 396 12.40 -15.10 1.80
N ARG A 397 12.16 -13.81 2.04
CA ARG A 397 11.06 -13.31 2.88
C ARG A 397 9.70 -13.56 2.23
N LYS A 398 8.69 -13.86 3.04
CA LYS A 398 7.36 -14.33 2.57
C LYS A 398 6.28 -13.26 2.59
N ILE A 399 6.56 -12.13 3.24
CA ILE A 399 5.66 -10.98 3.34
C ILE A 399 6.38 -9.78 2.74
N ILE A 400 5.74 -9.12 1.78
CA ILE A 400 6.21 -7.92 1.12
C ILE A 400 5.26 -6.80 1.50
N LEU A 401 5.72 -5.83 2.28
CA LEU A 401 5.00 -4.59 2.52
C LEU A 401 5.20 -3.68 1.30
N ARG A 402 4.10 -3.28 0.66
CA ARG A 402 4.05 -2.22 -0.36
C ARG A 402 3.36 -1.01 0.28
N LEU A 403 4.17 -0.07 0.76
CA LEU A 403 3.73 1.04 1.60
C LEU A 403 3.54 2.31 0.76
N GLN A 404 2.33 2.86 0.78
CA GLN A 404 2.07 4.22 0.32
C GLN A 404 2.59 5.19 1.38
N VAL A 405 3.49 6.08 0.97
CA VAL A 405 4.08 7.12 1.82
C VAL A 405 3.58 8.47 1.29
N PRO A 406 2.62 9.10 1.98
CA PRO A 406 2.09 10.39 1.55
C PRO A 406 3.14 11.49 1.56
N LYS A 407 2.97 12.49 0.69
CA LYS A 407 3.71 13.75 0.73
C LYS A 407 3.69 14.34 2.15
N GLY A 408 4.82 14.84 2.61
CA GLY A 408 4.98 15.45 3.92
C GLY A 408 5.36 14.47 5.03
N SER A 409 5.43 13.16 4.74
CA SER A 409 5.88 12.16 5.73
C SER A 409 7.32 12.40 6.18
N SER A 410 7.61 12.11 7.44
CA SER A 410 8.98 12.19 8.00
C SER A 410 9.83 11.00 7.55
N GLY A 411 10.84 11.27 6.74
CA GLY A 411 11.74 10.28 6.20
C GLY A 411 12.65 10.87 5.13
N ALA A 412 13.70 10.16 4.77
CA ALA A 412 14.65 10.63 3.77
C ALA A 412 15.24 9.50 2.92
N TYR A 413 15.69 9.86 1.71
CA TYR A 413 16.48 8.95 0.87
C TYR A 413 17.94 8.94 1.35
N VAL A 414 18.33 7.85 2.00
CA VAL A 414 19.62 7.72 2.71
C VAL A 414 20.68 6.99 1.90
N ALA A 415 20.32 6.39 0.76
CA ALA A 415 21.24 5.54 -0.02
C ALA A 415 22.46 6.28 -0.60
N GLY A 416 22.46 7.63 -0.57
CA GLY A 416 23.61 8.47 -0.95
C GLY A 416 24.61 8.75 0.18
N LEU A 417 24.40 8.21 1.38
CA LEU A 417 25.28 8.38 2.54
C LEU A 417 26.21 7.17 2.72
N ASP A 418 27.41 7.38 3.27
CA ASP A 418 28.47 6.36 3.36
C ASP A 418 28.08 5.11 4.17
N GLY A 419 27.21 5.28 5.16
CA GLY A 419 26.72 4.17 5.98
C GLY A 419 25.74 3.24 5.25
N PHE A 420 25.25 3.62 4.08
CA PHE A 420 24.18 2.93 3.38
C PHE A 420 24.65 2.41 2.03
N LYS A 421 24.00 1.35 1.53
CA LYS A 421 24.34 0.79 0.23
C LYS A 421 23.52 1.48 -0.87
N PRO A 422 24.14 2.12 -1.87
CA PRO A 422 23.40 2.76 -2.96
C PRO A 422 22.44 1.82 -3.69
N ALA A 423 22.82 0.55 -3.84
CA ALA A 423 21.99 -0.48 -4.47
C ALA A 423 20.65 -0.74 -3.76
N GLU A 424 20.53 -0.42 -2.47
CA GLU A 424 19.32 -0.65 -1.68
C GLU A 424 18.27 0.46 -1.87
N LYS A 425 18.64 1.60 -2.47
CA LYS A 425 17.73 2.71 -2.83
C LYS A 425 16.81 3.10 -1.65
N GLU A 426 17.42 3.14 -0.47
CA GLU A 426 16.71 3.17 0.81
C GLU A 426 16.05 4.51 1.10
N ILE A 427 14.77 4.43 1.49
CA ILE A 427 14.02 5.47 2.18
C ILE A 427 13.92 5.04 3.65
N LEU A 428 14.54 5.81 4.54
CA LEU A 428 14.46 5.59 5.98
C LEU A 428 13.31 6.44 6.53
N ILE A 429 12.27 5.77 7.06
CA ILE A 429 11.13 6.42 7.71
C ILE A 429 11.43 6.61 9.20
N ASP A 430 11.06 7.79 9.71
CA ASP A 430 11.29 8.17 11.11
C ASP A 430 10.64 7.19 12.11
N LYS A 431 11.17 7.17 13.33
CA LYS A 431 10.73 6.30 14.40
C LYS A 431 9.30 6.57 14.88
N GLY A 432 8.65 5.53 15.42
CA GLY A 432 7.26 5.62 15.88
C GLY A 432 6.27 5.76 14.73
N SER A 433 6.65 5.28 13.55
CA SER A 433 5.79 5.29 12.36
C SER A 433 4.62 4.33 12.55
N LYS A 434 3.48 4.71 11.98
CA LYS A 434 2.24 3.92 12.01
C LYS A 434 1.69 3.81 10.62
N TYR A 435 1.19 2.64 10.24
CA TYR A 435 0.55 2.44 8.95
C TYR A 435 -0.70 1.59 9.11
N ARG A 436 -1.72 1.87 8.31
CA ARG A 436 -2.91 1.03 8.21
C ARG A 436 -2.70 0.01 7.10
N ILE A 437 -3.11 -1.23 7.32
CA ILE A 437 -3.09 -2.28 6.30
C ILE A 437 -4.39 -2.22 5.50
N ASP A 438 -4.28 -2.00 4.19
CA ASP A 438 -5.41 -1.68 3.31
C ASP A 438 -5.96 -2.92 2.58
N LYS A 439 -5.06 -3.81 2.14
CA LYS A 439 -5.41 -5.07 1.50
C LYS A 439 -4.24 -6.04 1.45
N VAL A 440 -4.57 -7.30 1.19
CA VAL A 440 -3.59 -8.37 1.02
C VAL A 440 -3.87 -9.09 -0.29
N THR A 441 -2.81 -9.37 -1.05
CA THR A 441 -2.89 -10.20 -2.26
C THR A 441 -1.74 -11.19 -2.30
N GLU A 442 -1.87 -12.23 -3.10
CA GLU A 442 -0.79 -13.20 -3.28
C GLU A 442 0.05 -12.91 -4.53
N VAL A 443 1.30 -13.34 -4.48
CA VAL A 443 2.16 -13.52 -5.65
C VAL A 443 2.95 -14.82 -5.48
N VAL A 444 3.12 -15.57 -6.57
CA VAL A 444 4.02 -16.72 -6.62
C VAL A 444 5.27 -16.28 -7.37
N VAL A 445 6.42 -16.35 -6.69
CA VAL A 445 7.72 -16.00 -7.25
C VAL A 445 8.57 -17.25 -7.33
N LYS A 446 8.85 -17.74 -8.53
CA LYS A 446 9.60 -18.99 -8.79
C LYS A 446 9.11 -20.16 -7.92
N GLY A 447 7.79 -20.34 -7.88
CA GLY A 447 7.13 -21.38 -7.09
C GLY A 447 6.98 -21.09 -5.59
N THR A 448 7.52 -19.97 -5.09
CA THR A 448 7.34 -19.55 -3.70
C THR A 448 6.16 -18.60 -3.56
N ARG A 449 5.13 -19.03 -2.82
CA ARG A 449 4.01 -18.15 -2.44
C ARG A 449 4.47 -17.06 -1.46
N LYS A 450 4.04 -15.84 -1.71
CA LYS A 450 4.27 -14.65 -0.87
C LYS A 450 2.99 -13.83 -0.76
N LEU A 451 2.88 -13.07 0.33
CA LEU A 451 1.85 -12.06 0.51
C LEU A 451 2.42 -10.69 0.15
N VAL A 452 1.67 -9.93 -0.65
CA VAL A 452 1.86 -8.50 -0.86
C VAL A 452 0.83 -7.78 0.00
N VAL A 453 1.31 -7.08 1.02
CA VAL A 453 0.53 -6.33 1.99
C VAL A 453 0.59 -4.87 1.58
N ASP A 454 -0.51 -4.35 1.04
CA ASP A 454 -0.65 -2.93 0.76
C ASP A 454 -1.03 -2.20 2.06
N ALA A 455 -0.35 -1.09 2.30
CA ALA A 455 -0.57 -0.28 3.49
C ALA A 455 -0.35 1.19 3.18
N THR A 456 -0.93 2.06 4.01
CA THR A 456 -0.77 3.51 3.94
C THR A 456 -0.18 4.03 5.24
N LEU A 457 0.95 4.74 5.13
CA LEU A 457 1.60 5.41 6.24
C LEU A 457 0.70 6.54 6.77
N LEU A 458 0.51 6.57 8.09
CA LEU A 458 -0.17 7.65 8.77
C LEU A 458 0.82 8.79 9.01
N THR A 459 0.52 9.95 8.43
CA THR A 459 1.27 11.18 8.68
C THR A 459 0.95 11.73 10.06
N LYS A 460 1.97 12.22 10.78
CA LYS A 460 1.82 12.83 12.10
C LYS A 460 1.00 14.13 12.07
#